data_AF-A0A9P6PGY0-F1
#
_entry.id   AF-A0A9P6PGY0-F1
#
_cell.length_a   1.000
_cell.length_b   1.000
_cell.length_c   1.000
_cell.angle_alpha   90.00
_cell.angle_beta   90.00
_cell.angle_gamma   90.00
#
_symmetry.space_group_name_H-M   'P 1'
#
loop_
_entity.id
_entity.type
_entity.pdbx_description
1 polymer ?
#
loop_
_entity_poly.entity_id
_entity_poly.type
_entity_poly.pdbx_seq_one_letter_code
_entity_poly.pdbx_strand_id
1 'polypeptide(L)'
;MATIETAYYVPTLLGLSTTFGITCAISAICLVEFEVFRRIPSMQCLFAPRTRLLCNAAAKLSKRPFSWLTSTFWLDEGYFVTKVGLDATMHLRFLRMAVQFLALQSLVVCPTLLTIHWTGAGSVAETQWAVADSDDPLYDSHFNVSVDQFRSNSTLHYLSIANVPNNNPIVWIHVALTFTISLGWLWLLFVNHWHHLHLLQATGPSQSIHDRSVLIMNVPHHLRNAASLRHHFLMAQIGSVESVTLVSHTASRALDRAFEKRQKALDQLEYRLITLARSVFHPKQEDSMRWMQLPAKLTASNQVFDDLPTVIQDIATLDRKIEQLKDVDASPEYYMPTGTAFVTFSSPHSAQICAQIITSWKPGVFDTRMAPEPRDLLWKSLLRRGRRDKLLGRLRQWVVFISVW
;
A
#
# COMPACT_ATOMS: atom_id res chain seq x y z
N MET A 1 37.44 -4.74 -30.73
CA MET A 1 35.96 -4.79 -30.71
C MET A 1 35.57 -6.02 -29.93
N ALA A 2 35.09 -5.86 -28.69
CA ALA A 2 34.47 -6.97 -27.96
C ALA A 2 33.05 -7.16 -28.54
N THR A 3 32.82 -8.29 -29.19
CA THR A 3 31.50 -8.67 -29.72
C THR A 3 30.59 -9.11 -28.57
N ILE A 4 29.32 -8.70 -28.64
CA ILE A 4 28.29 -8.89 -27.60
C ILE A 4 28.08 -10.36 -27.20
N GLU A 5 28.48 -11.32 -28.04
CA GLU A 5 28.30 -12.76 -27.80
C GLU A 5 29.31 -13.41 -26.83
N THR A 6 30.42 -12.74 -26.48
CA THR A 6 31.41 -13.27 -25.52
C THR A 6 31.46 -12.50 -24.21
N ALA A 7 30.53 -11.57 -23.98
CA ALA A 7 30.39 -10.90 -22.69
C ALA A 7 29.68 -11.83 -21.69
N TYR A 8 30.30 -12.96 -21.36
CA TYR A 8 29.97 -13.65 -20.12
C TYR A 8 30.25 -12.65 -19.00
N TYR A 9 29.19 -12.13 -18.37
CA TYR A 9 29.30 -11.32 -17.17
C TYR A 9 29.82 -12.21 -16.06
N VAL A 10 31.14 -12.38 -16.02
CA VAL A 10 31.78 -13.09 -14.94
C VAL A 10 31.60 -12.24 -13.68
N PRO A 11 30.98 -12.78 -12.61
CA PRO A 11 30.70 -12.01 -11.41
C PRO A 11 32.02 -11.66 -10.72
N THR A 12 32.44 -10.42 -10.90
CA THR A 12 33.67 -9.88 -10.31
C THR A 12 33.34 -8.98 -9.13
N LEU A 13 34.17 -9.04 -8.09
CA LEU A 13 34.12 -8.13 -6.95
C LEU A 13 34.31 -6.67 -7.39
N LEU A 14 35.05 -6.43 -8.48
CA LEU A 14 35.15 -5.11 -9.10
C LEU A 14 33.81 -4.62 -9.64
N GLY A 15 33.06 -5.47 -10.37
CA GLY A 15 31.72 -5.14 -10.87
C GLY A 15 30.71 -4.88 -9.73
N LEU A 16 30.79 -5.66 -8.65
CA LEU A 16 29.97 -5.44 -7.46
C LEU A 16 30.35 -4.12 -6.75
N SER A 17 31.64 -3.82 -6.63
CA SER A 17 32.12 -2.59 -6.02
C SER A 17 31.75 -1.35 -6.83
N THR A 18 31.86 -1.40 -8.16
CA THR A 18 31.47 -0.26 -9.02
C THR A 18 29.96 -0.03 -8.98
N THR A 19 29.15 -1.08 -9.04
CA THR A 19 27.68 -0.95 -8.91
C THR A 19 27.28 -0.45 -7.53
N PHE A 20 27.88 -0.97 -6.46
CA PHE A 20 27.70 -0.47 -5.09
C PHE A 20 28.09 1.02 -5.00
N GLY A 21 29.26 1.40 -5.52
CA GLY A 21 29.73 2.78 -5.52
C GLY A 21 28.78 3.73 -6.26
N ILE A 22 28.30 3.35 -7.45
CA ILE A 22 27.32 4.14 -8.22
C ILE A 22 26.00 4.27 -7.43
N THR A 23 25.47 3.17 -6.89
CA THR A 23 24.22 3.21 -6.13
C THR A 23 24.33 4.03 -4.84
N CYS A 24 25.47 3.94 -4.13
CA CYS A 24 25.76 4.78 -2.97
C CYS A 24 25.86 6.26 -3.35
N ALA A 25 26.52 6.59 -4.46
CA ALA A 25 26.63 7.97 -4.95
C ALA A 25 25.26 8.56 -5.29
N ILE A 26 24.43 7.82 -6.05
CA ILE A 26 23.06 8.22 -6.37
C ILE A 26 22.23 8.39 -5.10
N SER A 27 22.30 7.43 -4.17
CA SER A 27 21.57 7.49 -2.90
C SER A 27 21.98 8.70 -2.06
N ALA A 28 23.27 9.02 -2.01
CA ALA A 28 23.78 10.19 -1.31
C ALA A 28 23.25 11.50 -1.94
N ILE A 29 23.23 11.60 -3.27
CA ILE A 29 22.67 12.75 -3.98
C ILE A 29 21.18 12.90 -3.64
N CYS A 30 20.40 11.82 -3.76
CA CYS A 30 18.97 11.85 -3.43
C CYS A 30 18.70 12.22 -1.96
N LEU A 31 19.53 11.76 -1.02
CA LEU A 31 19.42 12.13 0.39
C LEU A 31 19.72 13.61 0.64
N VAL A 32 20.70 14.17 -0.07
CA VAL A 32 21.04 15.60 -0.02
C VAL A 32 19.89 16.43 -0.60
N GLU A 33 19.38 16.08 -1.78
CA GLU A 33 18.23 16.74 -2.40
C GLU A 33 16.99 16.68 -1.49
N PHE A 34 16.73 15.51 -0.89
CA PHE A 34 15.64 15.35 0.07
C PHE A 34 15.80 16.27 1.30
N GLU A 35 16.99 16.33 1.89
CA GLU A 35 17.26 17.22 3.04
C GLU A 35 17.11 18.70 2.67
N VAL A 36 17.49 19.09 1.46
CA VAL A 36 17.31 20.46 0.94
C VAL A 36 15.82 20.76 0.74
N PHE A 37 15.10 19.95 -0.03
CA PHE A 37 13.69 20.18 -0.35
C PHE A 37 12.79 20.13 0.89
N ARG A 38 13.09 19.25 1.85
CA ARG A 38 12.37 19.16 3.14
C ARG A 38 12.48 20.45 3.95
N ARG A 39 13.58 21.21 3.83
CA ARG A 39 13.82 22.44 4.59
C ARG A 39 13.17 23.67 3.97
N ILE A 40 12.99 23.68 2.64
CA ILE A 40 12.39 24.81 1.93
C ILE A 40 10.94 25.03 2.41
N PRO A 41 10.58 26.21 2.93
CA PRO A 41 9.26 26.47 3.52
C PRO A 41 8.11 26.30 2.53
N SER A 42 8.34 26.62 1.25
CA SER A 42 7.36 26.42 0.16
C SER A 42 6.97 24.94 -0.02
N MET A 43 7.94 24.02 0.09
CA MET A 43 7.72 22.58 -0.15
C MET A 43 7.31 21.81 1.10
N GLN A 44 7.29 22.42 2.29
CA GLN A 44 6.86 21.76 3.53
C GLN A 44 5.42 21.25 3.47
N CYS A 45 4.57 21.85 2.63
CA CYS A 45 3.20 21.37 2.40
C CYS A 45 3.20 19.94 1.82
N LEU A 46 4.17 19.63 0.95
CA LEU A 46 4.29 18.35 0.28
C LEU A 46 4.92 17.29 1.20
N PHE A 47 5.96 17.64 1.95
CA PHE A 47 6.72 16.69 2.78
C PHE A 47 6.12 16.43 4.16
N ALA A 48 5.28 17.33 4.69
CA ALA A 48 4.67 17.18 6.01
C ALA A 48 3.16 17.50 6.05
N PRO A 49 2.32 16.95 5.15
CA PRO A 49 0.89 17.28 5.09
C PRO A 49 0.16 16.89 6.38
N ARG A 50 0.55 15.77 7.01
CA ARG A 50 -0.04 15.27 8.25
C ARG A 50 0.14 16.20 9.45
N THR A 51 1.11 17.11 9.43
CA THR A 51 1.28 18.11 10.49
C THR A 51 0.28 19.27 10.38
N ARG A 52 -0.39 19.40 9.24
CA ARG A 52 -1.35 20.46 8.92
C ARG A 52 -2.80 19.99 8.94
N LEU A 53 -3.06 18.75 9.34
CA LEU A 53 -4.41 18.24 9.48
C LEU A 53 -5.12 18.97 10.63
N LEU A 54 -6.38 19.35 10.42
CA LEU A 54 -7.20 20.01 11.44
C LEU A 54 -7.44 19.10 12.66
N CYS A 55 -7.58 17.79 12.40
CA CYS A 55 -7.77 16.77 13.43
C CYS A 55 -6.59 15.79 13.40
N ASN A 56 -6.11 15.38 14.57
CA ASN A 56 -4.99 14.44 14.71
C ASN A 56 -3.71 14.85 13.96
N ALA A 57 -3.34 16.13 14.04
CA ALA A 57 -2.06 16.60 13.53
C ALA A 57 -0.89 15.83 14.15
N ALA A 58 0.04 15.39 13.29
CA ALA A 58 1.31 14.81 13.73
C ALA A 58 2.21 15.87 14.37
N ALA A 59 3.11 15.44 15.26
CA ALA A 59 4.09 16.33 15.87
C ALA A 59 4.99 16.96 14.80
N LYS A 60 5.36 18.23 15.01
CA LYS A 60 6.25 18.94 14.08
C LYS A 60 7.62 18.27 14.10
N LEU A 61 8.14 17.90 12.93
CA LEU A 61 9.48 17.34 12.82
C LEU A 61 10.54 18.42 13.12
N SER A 62 11.63 17.99 13.75
CA SER A 62 12.80 18.83 13.95
C SER A 62 13.44 19.21 12.60
N LYS A 63 13.97 20.44 12.52
CA LYS A 63 14.69 20.96 11.34
C LYS A 63 16.17 20.55 11.28
N ARG A 64 16.67 19.77 12.27
CA ARG A 64 18.06 19.33 12.30
C ARG A 64 18.33 18.29 11.20
N PRO A 65 19.56 18.25 10.62
CA PRO A 65 19.94 17.20 9.67
C PRO A 65 19.78 15.82 10.30
N PHE A 66 19.26 14.86 9.54
CA PHE A 66 19.10 13.45 9.96
C PHE A 66 18.29 13.20 11.24
N SER A 67 17.64 14.22 11.82
CA SER A 67 16.81 14.02 13.02
C SER A 67 15.59 13.14 12.75
N TRP A 68 15.17 13.07 11.49
CA TRP A 68 14.09 12.18 11.08
C TRP A 68 14.50 10.72 11.23
N LEU A 69 15.79 10.40 11.02
CA LEU A 69 16.30 9.04 11.11
C LEU A 69 16.26 8.54 12.56
N THR A 70 16.75 9.37 13.50
CA THR A 70 16.65 9.05 14.93
C THR A 70 15.20 8.96 15.37
N SER A 71 14.34 9.87 14.94
CA SER A 71 12.90 9.82 15.25
C SER A 71 12.21 8.55 14.69
N THR A 72 12.73 7.98 13.60
CA THR A 72 12.18 6.76 12.98
C THR A 72 12.62 5.48 13.71
N PHE A 73 13.80 5.47 14.32
CA PHE A 73 14.23 4.30 15.10
C PHE A 73 13.62 4.27 16.51
N TRP A 74 13.31 5.42 17.08
CA TRP A 74 12.80 5.58 18.44
C TRP A 74 11.32 6.01 18.44
N LEU A 75 10.48 5.21 17.79
CA LEU A 75 9.03 5.45 17.68
C LEU A 75 8.30 4.92 18.93
N ASP A 76 7.48 5.78 19.55
CA ASP A 76 6.55 5.39 20.62
C ASP A 76 5.29 4.75 20.03
N GLU A 77 5.09 3.45 20.24
CA GLU A 77 4.02 2.68 19.61
C GLU A 77 2.63 3.21 19.98
N GLY A 78 2.41 3.64 21.24
CA GLY A 78 1.13 4.19 21.68
C GLY A 78 0.73 5.48 20.95
N TYR A 79 1.71 6.33 20.67
CA TYR A 79 1.51 7.53 19.87
C TYR A 79 1.05 7.20 18.43
N PHE A 80 1.62 6.18 17.79
CA PHE A 80 1.28 5.84 16.40
C PHE A 80 -0.10 5.19 16.27
N VAL A 81 -0.48 4.33 17.20
CA VAL A 81 -1.81 3.70 17.22
C VAL A 81 -2.90 4.77 17.27
N THR A 82 -2.74 5.79 18.11
CA THR A 82 -3.74 6.85 18.29
C THR A 82 -3.76 7.88 17.16
N LYS A 83 -2.61 8.22 16.56
CA LYS A 83 -2.51 9.28 15.54
C LYS A 83 -2.61 8.81 14.10
N VAL A 84 -2.02 7.66 13.78
CA VAL A 84 -1.94 7.14 12.40
C VAL A 84 -2.91 5.98 12.19
N GLY A 85 -3.15 5.19 13.24
CA GLY A 85 -4.02 4.02 13.23
C GLY A 85 -3.25 2.71 13.39
N LEU A 86 -4.00 1.64 13.66
CA LEU A 86 -3.42 0.33 13.97
C LEU A 86 -2.65 -0.26 12.78
N ASP A 87 -3.25 -0.27 11.59
CA ASP A 87 -2.67 -0.89 10.38
C ASP A 87 -1.30 -0.29 10.00
N ALA A 88 -1.23 1.04 9.89
CA ALA A 88 0.02 1.74 9.61
C ALA A 88 1.08 1.52 10.69
N THR A 89 0.68 1.42 11.95
CA THR A 89 1.60 1.13 13.07
C THR A 89 2.18 -0.28 12.94
N MET A 90 1.36 -1.27 12.57
CA MET A 90 1.82 -2.63 12.33
C MET A 90 2.78 -2.71 11.15
N HIS A 91 2.52 -1.97 10.07
CA HIS A 91 3.43 -1.89 8.93
C HIS A 91 4.81 -1.31 9.32
N LEU A 92 4.82 -0.20 10.08
CA LEU A 92 6.07 0.40 10.57
C LEU A 92 6.82 -0.53 11.51
N ARG A 93 6.10 -1.24 12.39
CA ARG A 93 6.69 -2.23 13.29
C ARG A 93 7.32 -3.40 12.53
N PHE A 94 6.63 -3.92 11.50
CA PHE A 94 7.17 -4.95 10.61
C PHE A 94 8.45 -4.49 9.92
N LEU A 95 8.46 -3.28 9.36
CA LEU A 95 9.65 -2.73 8.68
C LEU A 95 10.82 -2.53 9.66
N ARG A 96 10.55 -1.98 10.86
CA ARG A 96 11.56 -1.82 11.91
C ARG A 96 12.17 -3.15 12.33
N MET A 97 11.31 -4.14 12.58
CA MET A 97 11.72 -5.50 12.91
C MET A 97 12.58 -6.11 11.79
N ALA A 98 12.19 -5.95 10.51
CA ALA A 98 12.95 -6.45 9.38
C ALA A 98 14.35 -5.82 9.29
N VAL A 99 14.46 -4.49 9.46
CA VAL A 99 15.75 -3.78 9.45
C VAL A 99 16.63 -4.23 10.62
N GLN A 100 16.08 -4.30 11.83
CA GLN A 100 16.82 -4.75 13.02
C GLN A 100 17.29 -6.21 12.89
N PHE A 101 16.43 -7.08 12.36
CA PHE A 101 16.75 -8.48 12.11
C PHE A 101 17.85 -8.63 11.06
N LEU A 102 17.70 -7.98 9.90
CA LEU A 102 18.70 -8.05 8.83
C LEU A 102 20.04 -7.44 9.25
N ALA A 103 20.03 -6.35 10.02
CA ALA A 103 21.26 -5.74 10.54
C ALA A 103 21.98 -6.66 11.54
N LEU A 104 21.24 -7.25 12.48
CA LEU A 104 21.79 -8.19 13.46
C LEU A 104 22.29 -9.48 12.78
N GLN A 105 21.52 -10.03 11.85
CA GLN A 105 21.93 -11.20 11.08
C GLN A 105 23.14 -10.88 10.20
N SER A 106 23.19 -9.74 9.53
CA SER A 106 24.38 -9.35 8.75
C SER A 106 25.62 -9.25 9.63
N LEU A 107 25.52 -8.74 10.85
CA LEU A 107 26.63 -8.65 11.79
C LEU A 107 27.11 -10.02 12.29
N VAL A 108 26.23 -11.02 12.37
CA VAL A 108 26.58 -12.38 12.80
C VAL A 108 27.02 -13.25 11.60
N VAL A 109 26.25 -13.25 10.53
CA VAL A 109 26.41 -14.09 9.32
C VAL A 109 27.63 -13.66 8.51
N CYS A 110 27.82 -12.35 8.26
CA CYS A 110 28.91 -11.91 7.39
C CYS A 110 30.29 -12.28 7.96
N PRO A 111 30.62 -12.00 9.24
CA PRO A 111 31.92 -12.39 9.80
C PRO A 111 32.10 -13.89 9.93
N THR A 112 31.04 -14.64 10.27
CA THR A 112 31.13 -16.11 10.40
C THR A 112 31.37 -16.77 9.05
N LEU A 113 30.63 -16.38 8.00
CA LEU A 113 30.86 -16.92 6.66
C LEU A 113 32.20 -16.47 6.07
N LEU A 114 32.61 -15.21 6.28
CA LEU A 114 33.88 -14.70 5.78
C LEU A 114 35.07 -15.42 6.41
N THR A 115 35.05 -15.72 7.71
CA THR A 115 36.12 -16.48 8.37
C THR A 115 36.17 -17.94 7.89
N ILE A 116 35.01 -18.58 7.70
CA ILE A 116 34.93 -19.96 7.18
C ILE A 116 35.42 -20.05 5.74
N HIS A 117 35.01 -19.11 4.88
CA HIS A 117 35.42 -19.10 3.48
C HIS A 117 36.90 -18.74 3.32
N TRP A 118 37.44 -17.86 4.17
CA TRP A 118 38.87 -17.59 4.17
C TRP A 118 39.71 -18.82 4.56
N THR A 119 39.29 -19.56 5.59
CA THR A 119 39.99 -20.77 6.05
C THR A 119 39.83 -21.94 5.09
N GLY A 120 38.66 -22.11 4.48
CA GLY A 120 38.42 -23.13 3.45
C GLY A 120 39.32 -22.97 2.22
N ALA A 121 39.61 -21.73 1.80
CA ALA A 121 40.48 -21.46 0.65
C ALA A 121 41.91 -21.99 0.85
N GLY A 122 42.43 -21.93 2.09
CA GLY A 122 43.76 -22.45 2.44
C GLY A 122 43.87 -23.96 2.26
N SER A 123 42.81 -24.70 2.61
CA SER A 123 42.78 -26.17 2.48
C SER A 123 42.73 -26.65 1.03
N VAL A 124 42.05 -25.92 0.14
CA VAL A 124 42.00 -26.24 -1.30
C VAL A 124 43.38 -26.07 -1.93
N ALA A 125 44.10 -25.00 -1.57
CA ALA A 125 45.46 -24.80 -2.05
C ALA A 125 46.35 -26.00 -1.67
N GLU A 126 46.36 -26.39 -0.40
CA GLU A 126 47.17 -27.51 0.12
C GLU A 126 46.86 -28.85 -0.56
N THR A 127 45.57 -29.14 -0.81
CA THR A 127 45.16 -30.37 -1.52
C THR A 127 45.62 -30.36 -2.99
N GLN A 128 45.66 -29.19 -3.63
CA GLN A 128 46.10 -29.04 -5.03
C GLN A 128 47.61 -29.22 -5.18
N TRP A 129 48.42 -28.78 -4.20
CA TRP A 129 49.86 -29.06 -4.17
C TRP A 129 50.15 -30.56 -3.95
N ALA A 130 49.34 -31.24 -3.14
CA ALA A 130 49.51 -32.68 -2.87
C ALA A 130 49.14 -33.58 -4.07
N VAL A 131 48.17 -33.17 -4.90
CA VAL A 131 47.78 -33.89 -6.14
C VAL A 131 48.76 -33.62 -7.30
N ALA A 132 49.42 -32.47 -7.32
CA ALA A 132 50.44 -32.15 -8.32
C ALA A 132 51.73 -32.98 -8.17
N ASP A 133 51.94 -33.59 -7.00
CA ASP A 133 53.11 -34.43 -6.67
C ASP A 133 52.86 -35.94 -6.92
N SER A 134 51.62 -36.32 -7.26
CA SER A 134 51.28 -37.69 -7.64
C SER A 134 51.29 -37.88 -9.16
N ASP A 135 52.35 -38.52 -9.68
CA ASP A 135 52.56 -38.91 -11.09
C ASP A 135 51.57 -40.00 -11.57
N ASP A 136 50.25 -39.78 -11.48
CA ASP A 136 49.25 -40.73 -12.01
C ASP A 136 48.57 -40.18 -13.29
N PRO A 137 48.93 -40.68 -14.49
CA PRO A 137 48.60 -40.04 -15.77
C PRO A 137 47.19 -40.33 -16.30
N LEU A 138 46.25 -40.82 -15.47
CA LEU A 138 44.91 -41.25 -15.94
C LEU A 138 43.74 -40.43 -15.39
N TYR A 139 43.98 -39.27 -14.78
CA TYR A 139 42.91 -38.39 -14.31
C TYR A 139 42.58 -37.31 -15.35
N ASP A 140 41.32 -37.32 -15.83
CA ASP A 140 40.80 -36.50 -16.93
C ASP A 140 41.04 -34.98 -16.71
N SER A 141 42.05 -34.46 -17.40
CA SER A 141 42.54 -33.08 -17.26
C SER A 141 41.62 -32.05 -17.90
N HIS A 142 40.70 -32.46 -18.79
CA HIS A 142 39.86 -31.53 -19.53
C HIS A 142 38.72 -30.91 -18.68
N PHE A 143 38.19 -31.65 -17.69
CA PHE A 143 37.15 -31.12 -16.79
C PHE A 143 37.74 -30.09 -15.80
N ASN A 144 38.90 -30.39 -15.22
CA ASN A 144 39.56 -29.52 -14.24
C ASN A 144 40.00 -28.17 -14.83
N VAL A 145 40.48 -28.13 -16.07
CA VAL A 145 40.89 -26.88 -16.74
C VAL A 145 39.72 -25.89 -16.89
N SER A 146 38.51 -26.38 -17.17
CA SER A 146 37.32 -25.52 -17.31
C SER A 146 36.84 -24.94 -15.98
N VAL A 147 36.94 -25.73 -14.90
CA VAL A 147 36.58 -25.32 -13.54
C VAL A 147 37.63 -24.35 -12.97
N ASP A 148 38.91 -24.61 -13.21
CA ASP A 148 40.01 -23.72 -12.80
C ASP A 148 39.97 -22.38 -13.54
N GLN A 149 39.60 -22.38 -14.82
CA GLN A 149 39.42 -21.15 -15.60
C GLN A 149 38.15 -20.36 -15.17
N PHE A 150 37.10 -21.04 -14.69
CA PHE A 150 35.93 -20.36 -14.10
C PHE A 150 36.27 -19.75 -12.72
N ARG A 151 37.07 -20.46 -11.93
CA ARG A 151 37.53 -20.06 -10.59
C ARG A 151 38.51 -18.87 -10.65
N SER A 152 39.41 -18.83 -11.64
CA SER A 152 40.35 -17.72 -11.84
C SER A 152 39.67 -16.42 -12.27
N ASN A 153 38.54 -16.51 -12.97
CA ASN A 153 37.86 -15.35 -13.54
C ASN A 153 36.81 -14.76 -12.59
N SER A 154 36.26 -15.56 -11.66
CA SER A 154 35.18 -15.17 -10.75
C SER A 154 35.70 -14.91 -9.32
N THR A 155 36.08 -13.67 -9.00
CA THR A 155 36.54 -13.32 -7.64
C THR A 155 35.47 -13.47 -6.55
N LEU A 156 34.19 -13.54 -6.93
CA LEU A 156 33.07 -13.83 -6.01
C LEU A 156 33.02 -15.32 -5.61
N HIS A 157 33.68 -16.21 -6.35
CA HIS A 157 33.72 -17.65 -6.03
C HIS A 157 34.31 -17.92 -4.64
N TYR A 158 35.27 -17.10 -4.20
CA TYR A 158 35.91 -17.22 -2.88
C TYR A 158 34.97 -16.93 -1.71
N LEU A 159 33.86 -16.22 -1.94
CA LEU A 159 32.85 -15.89 -0.92
C LEU A 159 31.63 -16.84 -0.96
N SER A 160 31.70 -17.88 -1.78
CA SER A 160 30.61 -18.84 -1.98
C SER A 160 30.93 -20.17 -1.30
N ILE A 161 29.87 -20.95 -1.02
CA ILE A 161 30.00 -22.34 -0.55
C ILE A 161 30.82 -23.21 -1.51
N ALA A 162 30.94 -22.82 -2.78
CA ALA A 162 31.78 -23.49 -3.79
C ALA A 162 33.28 -23.51 -3.44
N ASN A 163 33.72 -22.69 -2.48
CA ASN A 163 35.08 -22.73 -1.96
C ASN A 163 35.31 -23.86 -0.91
N VAL A 164 34.25 -24.50 -0.42
CA VAL A 164 34.36 -25.58 0.57
C VAL A 164 34.55 -26.92 -0.16
N PRO A 165 35.59 -27.72 0.17
CA PRO A 165 35.79 -29.04 -0.44
C PRO A 165 34.62 -29.99 -0.22
N ASN A 166 34.41 -30.90 -1.17
CA ASN A 166 33.44 -31.98 -1.03
C ASN A 166 33.80 -32.87 0.17
N ASN A 167 32.78 -33.31 0.94
CA ASN A 167 32.90 -34.16 2.13
C ASN A 167 33.50 -33.51 3.40
N ASN A 168 33.53 -32.17 3.48
CA ASN A 168 34.00 -31.47 4.68
C ASN A 168 32.85 -31.21 5.69
N PRO A 169 32.99 -31.51 7.00
CA PRO A 169 31.96 -31.24 8.01
C PRO A 169 31.62 -29.74 8.20
N ILE A 170 32.45 -28.81 7.71
CA ILE A 170 32.22 -27.36 7.78
C ILE A 170 30.87 -26.93 7.17
N VAL A 171 30.35 -27.68 6.19
CA VAL A 171 29.04 -27.41 5.55
C VAL A 171 27.89 -27.42 6.57
N TRP A 172 28.00 -28.17 7.67
CA TRP A 172 27.00 -28.17 8.75
C TRP A 172 26.85 -26.81 9.43
N ILE A 173 27.88 -25.95 9.38
CA ILE A 173 27.78 -24.59 9.91
C ILE A 173 26.85 -23.74 9.05
N HIS A 174 26.89 -23.87 7.72
CA HIS A 174 25.93 -23.21 6.81
C HIS A 174 24.50 -23.67 7.08
N VAL A 175 24.31 -24.96 7.31
CA VAL A 175 23.01 -25.55 7.66
C VAL A 175 22.52 -24.96 8.99
N ALA A 176 23.35 -24.98 10.03
CA ALA A 176 23.01 -24.40 11.33
C ALA A 176 22.63 -22.92 11.23
N LEU A 177 23.42 -22.12 10.49
CA LEU A 177 23.14 -20.71 10.26
C LEU A 177 21.83 -20.45 9.51
N THR A 178 21.51 -21.31 8.54
CA THR A 178 20.24 -21.22 7.80
C THR A 178 19.05 -21.49 8.72
N PHE A 179 19.16 -22.48 9.61
CA PHE A 179 18.14 -22.76 10.62
C PHE A 179 18.01 -21.62 11.64
N THR A 180 19.12 -21.03 12.11
CA THR A 180 19.05 -19.90 13.06
C THR A 180 18.38 -18.67 12.44
N ILE A 181 18.69 -18.35 11.18
CA ILE A 181 18.00 -17.27 10.43
C ILE A 181 16.51 -17.59 10.29
N SER A 182 16.17 -18.81 9.84
CA SER A 182 14.77 -19.19 9.55
C SER A 182 13.92 -19.23 10.82
N LEU A 183 14.42 -19.86 11.89
CA LEU A 183 13.74 -19.93 13.18
C LEU A 183 13.66 -18.56 13.85
N GLY A 184 14.74 -17.77 13.77
CA GLY A 184 14.74 -16.40 14.29
C GLY A 184 13.69 -15.52 13.60
N TRP A 185 13.56 -15.64 12.28
CA TRP A 185 12.54 -14.93 11.51
C TRP A 185 11.11 -15.38 11.87
N LEU A 186 10.86 -16.69 11.92
CA LEU A 186 9.56 -17.25 12.32
C LEU A 186 9.17 -16.82 13.73
N TRP A 187 10.12 -16.84 14.67
CA TRP A 187 9.90 -16.37 16.03
C TRP A 187 9.51 -14.90 16.08
N LEU A 188 10.22 -14.03 15.37
CA LEU A 188 9.89 -12.60 15.30
C LEU A 188 8.52 -12.34 14.66
N LEU A 189 8.18 -13.07 13.59
CA LEU A 189 6.85 -13.00 12.98
C LEU A 189 5.76 -13.43 13.97
N PHE A 190 6.00 -14.50 14.72
CA PHE A 190 5.07 -14.98 15.74
C PHE A 190 4.86 -13.94 16.84
N VAL A 191 5.93 -13.38 17.40
CA VAL A 191 5.87 -12.32 18.41
C VAL A 191 5.14 -11.08 17.88
N ASN A 192 5.40 -10.68 16.64
CA ASN A 192 4.73 -9.55 16.02
C ASN A 192 3.23 -9.81 15.80
N HIS A 193 2.88 -11.01 15.34
CA HIS A 193 1.48 -11.43 15.17
C HIS A 193 0.74 -11.48 16.50
N TRP A 194 1.35 -12.05 17.53
CA TRP A 194 0.76 -12.13 18.87
C TRP A 194 0.47 -10.74 19.44
N HIS A 195 1.40 -9.81 19.30
CA HIS A 195 1.20 -8.42 19.73
C HIS A 195 0.09 -7.72 18.94
N HIS A 196 0.01 -7.96 17.63
CA HIS A 196 -1.10 -7.45 16.82
C HIS A 196 -2.47 -7.95 17.33
N LEU A 197 -2.57 -9.23 17.71
CA LEU A 197 -3.80 -9.76 18.32
C LEU A 197 -4.13 -9.07 19.65
N HIS A 198 -3.13 -8.82 20.50
CA HIS A 198 -3.35 -8.07 21.75
C HIS A 198 -3.88 -6.65 21.50
N LEU A 199 -3.35 -5.94 20.51
CA LEU A 199 -3.83 -4.60 20.17
C LEU A 199 -5.25 -4.61 19.60
N LEU A 200 -5.60 -5.61 18.79
CA LEU A 200 -6.97 -5.79 18.31
C LEU A 200 -7.95 -6.04 19.46
N GLN A 201 -7.57 -6.92 20.40
CA GLN A 201 -8.38 -7.21 21.58
C GLN A 201 -8.53 -5.98 22.48
N ALA A 202 -7.45 -5.20 22.67
CA ALA A 202 -7.46 -3.98 23.48
C ALA A 202 -8.30 -2.85 22.86
N THR A 203 -8.38 -2.77 21.53
CA THR A 203 -9.23 -1.78 20.84
C THR A 203 -10.72 -2.07 21.08
N GLY A 204 -11.08 -3.35 21.23
CA GLY A 204 -12.45 -3.79 21.51
C GLY A 204 -13.44 -3.50 20.37
N PRO A 205 -14.67 -4.02 20.47
CA PRO A 205 -15.73 -3.68 19.52
C PRO A 205 -16.14 -2.22 19.71
N SER A 206 -15.87 -1.37 18.71
CA SER A 206 -16.37 0.00 18.73
C SER A 206 -17.88 0.00 18.46
N GLN A 207 -18.60 1.01 18.96
CA GLN A 207 -20.00 1.25 18.54
C GLN A 207 -20.07 1.99 17.19
N SER A 208 -18.98 1.92 16.42
CA SER A 208 -18.92 2.45 15.07
C SER A 208 -20.02 1.83 14.20
N ILE A 209 -20.46 2.57 13.20
CA ILE A 209 -21.49 2.10 12.28
C ILE A 209 -21.01 0.85 11.52
N HIS A 210 -19.73 0.77 11.17
CA HIS A 210 -19.19 -0.36 10.40
C HIS A 210 -19.15 -1.67 11.21
N ASP A 211 -18.86 -1.61 12.51
CA ASP A 211 -18.88 -2.79 13.39
C ASP A 211 -20.29 -3.33 13.65
N ARG A 212 -21.31 -2.50 13.42
CA ARG A 212 -22.73 -2.85 13.56
C ARG A 212 -23.41 -3.16 12.23
N SER A 213 -22.71 -2.95 11.11
CA SER A 213 -23.27 -3.09 9.77
C SER A 213 -22.76 -4.34 9.07
N VAL A 214 -23.68 -5.03 8.40
CA VAL A 214 -23.40 -6.20 7.57
C VAL A 214 -23.69 -5.85 6.12
N LEU A 215 -22.73 -6.16 5.25
CA LEU A 215 -22.89 -6.09 3.82
C LEU A 215 -23.41 -7.44 3.30
N ILE A 216 -24.58 -7.40 2.68
CA ILE A 216 -25.23 -8.56 2.08
C ILE A 216 -25.09 -8.47 0.56
N MET A 217 -24.60 -9.54 -0.04
CA MET A 217 -24.40 -9.69 -1.48
C MET A 217 -25.32 -10.78 -2.04
N ASN A 218 -25.72 -10.64 -3.31
CA ASN A 218 -26.59 -11.57 -4.03
C ASN A 218 -27.96 -11.80 -3.35
N VAL A 219 -28.63 -10.73 -2.93
CA VAL A 219 -29.99 -10.79 -2.37
C VAL A 219 -31.00 -11.26 -3.43
N PRO A 220 -31.77 -12.33 -3.16
CA PRO A 220 -32.86 -12.81 -4.03
C PRO A 220 -33.93 -11.75 -4.28
N HIS A 221 -34.55 -11.75 -5.46
CA HIS A 221 -35.54 -10.74 -5.86
C HIS A 221 -36.70 -10.59 -4.86
N HIS A 222 -37.18 -11.67 -4.25
CA HIS A 222 -38.27 -11.63 -3.26
C HIS A 222 -37.87 -10.98 -1.92
N LEU A 223 -36.57 -10.91 -1.62
CA LEU A 223 -36.02 -10.25 -0.43
C LEU A 223 -35.47 -8.86 -0.74
N ARG A 224 -35.70 -8.30 -1.93
CA ARG A 224 -35.22 -6.96 -2.30
C ARG A 224 -36.15 -5.83 -1.85
N ASN A 225 -36.70 -5.97 -0.65
CA ASN A 225 -37.48 -4.95 0.02
C ASN A 225 -36.94 -4.78 1.44
N ALA A 226 -36.82 -3.55 1.91
CA ALA A 226 -36.33 -3.25 3.25
C ALA A 226 -37.21 -3.90 4.32
N ALA A 227 -38.53 -3.89 4.14
CA ALA A 227 -39.47 -4.55 5.06
C ALA A 227 -39.27 -6.08 5.07
N SER A 228 -39.13 -6.70 3.90
CA SER A 228 -38.92 -8.16 3.77
C SER A 228 -37.59 -8.60 4.37
N LEU A 229 -36.51 -7.82 4.23
CA LEU A 229 -35.22 -8.11 4.87
C LEU A 229 -35.32 -8.01 6.39
N ARG A 230 -35.97 -6.95 6.92
CA ARG A 230 -36.20 -6.83 8.37
C ARG A 230 -36.98 -8.04 8.90
N HIS A 231 -38.06 -8.42 8.23
CA HIS A 231 -38.85 -9.59 8.59
C HIS A 231 -38.02 -10.88 8.56
N HIS A 232 -37.20 -11.07 7.52
CA HIS A 232 -36.30 -12.23 7.42
C HIS A 232 -35.34 -12.33 8.61
N PHE A 233 -34.72 -11.21 9.03
CA PHE A 233 -33.81 -11.19 10.19
C PHE A 233 -34.53 -11.38 11.53
N LEU A 234 -35.77 -10.88 11.64
CA LEU A 234 -36.61 -11.12 12.81
C LEU A 234 -36.97 -12.61 12.93
N MET A 235 -37.36 -13.25 11.83
CA MET A 235 -37.66 -14.69 11.81
C MET A 235 -36.43 -15.55 12.12
N ALA A 236 -35.24 -15.11 11.70
CA ALA A 236 -33.99 -15.80 11.97
C ALA A 236 -33.43 -15.58 13.40
N GLN A 237 -34.08 -14.74 14.22
CA GLN A 237 -33.67 -14.44 15.62
C GLN A 237 -32.23 -13.92 15.80
N ILE A 238 -31.66 -13.26 14.78
CA ILE A 238 -30.25 -12.81 14.81
C ILE A 238 -30.09 -11.52 15.62
N GLY A 239 -31.15 -10.73 15.75
CA GLY A 239 -31.18 -9.47 16.52
C GLY A 239 -32.09 -8.41 15.90
N SER A 240 -32.24 -7.27 16.58
CA SER A 240 -33.01 -6.13 16.08
C SER A 240 -32.23 -5.37 15.00
N VAL A 241 -32.89 -5.13 13.87
CA VAL A 241 -32.35 -4.36 12.75
C VAL A 241 -32.75 -2.89 12.93
N GLU A 242 -31.77 -1.99 12.99
CA GLU A 242 -32.00 -0.55 13.07
C GLU A 242 -32.36 0.02 11.70
N SER A 243 -31.52 -0.23 10.69
CA SER A 243 -31.73 0.30 9.34
C SER A 243 -31.31 -0.70 8.26
N VAL A 244 -32.02 -0.63 7.13
CA VAL A 244 -31.73 -1.42 5.93
C VAL A 244 -31.63 -0.46 4.76
N THR A 245 -30.47 -0.45 4.12
CA THR A 245 -30.18 0.39 2.96
C THR A 245 -29.93 -0.51 1.75
N LEU A 246 -30.89 -0.52 0.83
CA LEU A 246 -30.76 -1.22 -0.45
C LEU A 246 -29.98 -0.34 -1.43
N VAL A 247 -28.97 -0.92 -2.07
CA VAL A 247 -28.16 -0.19 -3.05
C VAL A 247 -28.79 -0.34 -4.43
N SER A 248 -29.00 0.78 -5.13
CA SER A 248 -29.38 0.81 -6.54
C SER A 248 -28.16 1.15 -7.40
N HIS A 249 -27.89 0.33 -8.43
CA HIS A 249 -26.82 0.57 -9.40
C HIS A 249 -27.09 1.77 -10.31
N THR A 250 -28.33 1.94 -10.76
CA THR A 250 -28.71 3.00 -11.70
C THR A 250 -28.68 4.36 -11.01
N ALA A 251 -29.25 4.46 -9.81
CA ALA A 251 -29.25 5.69 -9.02
C ALA A 251 -27.83 6.11 -8.62
N SER A 252 -27.05 5.21 -8.03
CA SER A 252 -25.66 5.51 -7.60
C SER A 252 -24.78 5.96 -8.77
N ARG A 253 -24.83 5.28 -9.92
CA ARG A 253 -24.04 5.65 -11.09
C ARG A 253 -24.45 7.00 -11.69
N ALA A 254 -25.75 7.30 -11.71
CA ALA A 254 -26.24 8.59 -12.19
C ALA A 254 -25.80 9.72 -11.25
N LEU A 255 -25.89 9.48 -9.95
CA LEU A 255 -25.49 10.40 -8.90
C LEU A 255 -23.98 10.66 -8.91
N ASP A 256 -23.15 9.61 -9.02
CA ASP A 256 -21.69 9.72 -9.16
C ASP A 256 -21.31 10.57 -10.37
N ARG A 257 -21.95 10.35 -11.53
CA ARG A 257 -21.71 11.15 -12.74
C ARG A 257 -22.12 12.62 -12.55
N ALA A 258 -23.20 12.88 -11.82
CA ALA A 258 -23.63 14.24 -11.53
C ALA A 258 -22.63 14.94 -10.59
N PHE A 259 -22.16 14.26 -9.55
CA PHE A 259 -21.12 14.76 -8.66
C PHE A 259 -19.78 14.99 -9.36
N GLU A 260 -19.33 14.06 -10.22
CA GLU A 260 -18.10 14.24 -11.01
C GLU A 260 -18.19 15.47 -11.93
N LYS A 261 -19.35 15.72 -12.56
CA LYS A 261 -19.58 16.93 -13.37
C LYS A 261 -19.57 18.20 -12.52
N ARG A 262 -20.25 18.16 -11.37
CA ARG A 262 -20.28 19.29 -10.41
C ARG A 262 -18.89 19.63 -9.91
N GLN A 263 -18.10 18.62 -9.54
CA GLN A 263 -16.73 18.82 -9.07
C GLN A 263 -15.87 19.48 -10.15
N LYS A 264 -15.95 19.00 -11.40
CA LYS A 264 -15.23 19.63 -12.52
C LYS A 264 -15.63 21.09 -12.73
N ALA A 265 -16.91 21.41 -12.62
CA ALA A 265 -17.39 22.79 -12.74
C ALA A 265 -16.88 23.67 -11.58
N LEU A 266 -16.81 23.13 -10.36
CA LEU A 266 -16.22 23.82 -9.21
C LEU A 266 -14.70 24.03 -9.36
N ASP A 267 -13.97 23.01 -9.83
CA ASP A 267 -12.53 23.11 -10.07
C ASP A 267 -12.24 24.15 -11.16
N GLN A 268 -13.09 24.23 -12.20
CA GLN A 268 -13.02 25.28 -13.21
C GLN A 268 -13.30 26.66 -12.61
N LEU A 269 -14.35 26.79 -11.78
CA LEU A 269 -14.66 28.04 -11.09
C LEU A 269 -13.49 28.50 -10.22
N GLU A 270 -12.91 27.60 -9.42
CA GLU A 270 -11.77 27.89 -8.55
C GLU A 270 -10.55 28.32 -9.37
N TYR A 271 -10.23 27.62 -10.46
CA TYR A 271 -9.14 27.98 -11.36
C TYR A 271 -9.31 29.40 -11.94
N ARG A 272 -10.53 29.74 -12.38
CA ARG A 272 -10.83 31.09 -12.91
C ARG A 272 -10.71 32.15 -11.82
N LEU A 273 -11.24 31.90 -10.63
CA LEU A 273 -11.14 32.81 -9.49
C LEU A 273 -9.68 33.05 -9.07
N ILE A 274 -8.84 31.99 -9.05
CA ILE A 274 -7.41 32.11 -8.74
C ILE A 274 -6.67 32.92 -9.82
N THR A 275 -7.00 32.69 -11.10
CA THR A 275 -6.41 33.42 -12.23
C THR A 275 -6.76 34.91 -12.17
N LEU A 276 -8.02 35.22 -11.86
CA LEU A 276 -8.51 36.58 -11.62
C LEU A 276 -7.82 37.24 -10.42
N ALA A 277 -7.73 36.52 -9.30
CA ALA A 277 -7.01 37.01 -8.14
C ALA A 277 -5.55 37.34 -8.49
N ARG A 278 -4.88 36.47 -9.27
CA ARG A 278 -3.50 36.72 -9.71
C ARG A 278 -3.36 37.91 -10.66
N SER A 279 -4.31 38.13 -11.58
CA SER A 279 -4.27 39.28 -12.48
C SER A 279 -4.51 40.60 -11.77
N VAL A 280 -5.31 40.59 -10.69
CA VAL A 280 -5.61 41.78 -9.88
C VAL A 280 -4.53 42.04 -8.82
N PHE A 281 -3.94 41.00 -8.23
CA PHE A 281 -2.90 41.10 -7.21
C PHE A 281 -1.50 40.92 -7.83
N HIS A 282 -0.80 42.03 -8.07
CA HIS A 282 0.65 41.98 -8.27
C HIS A 282 1.37 41.71 -6.94
N PRO A 283 2.26 40.72 -6.85
CA PRO A 283 2.87 40.27 -5.59
C PRO A 283 3.90 41.23 -4.97
N LYS A 284 4.00 42.48 -5.43
CA LYS A 284 5.08 43.40 -5.04
C LYS A 284 4.74 44.45 -3.98
N GLN A 285 3.51 44.55 -3.49
CA GLN A 285 3.20 45.50 -2.42
C GLN A 285 2.06 45.00 -1.52
N GLU A 286 2.46 44.49 -0.35
CA GLU A 286 1.61 43.99 0.72
C GLU A 286 0.94 45.16 1.44
N ASP A 287 -0.36 45.36 1.20
CA ASP A 287 -1.23 46.12 2.11
C ASP A 287 -2.49 45.29 2.37
N SER A 288 -2.62 44.83 3.62
CA SER A 288 -3.65 43.93 4.12
C SER A 288 -5.08 44.50 4.13
N MET A 289 -5.29 45.74 3.69
CA MET A 289 -6.61 46.40 3.56
C MET A 289 -7.17 46.41 2.14
N ARG A 290 -6.43 45.93 1.13
CA ARG A 290 -6.85 45.99 -0.29
C ARG A 290 -7.88 44.94 -0.72
N TRP A 291 -8.09 43.87 0.05
CA TRP A 291 -9.13 42.87 -0.23
C TRP A 291 -10.55 43.47 -0.17
N MET A 292 -10.75 44.59 0.53
CA MET A 292 -12.02 45.33 0.51
C MET A 292 -12.26 46.05 -0.83
N GLN A 293 -11.22 46.34 -1.61
CA GLN A 293 -11.32 46.99 -2.93
C GLN A 293 -11.42 45.98 -4.09
N LEU A 294 -11.38 44.68 -3.77
CA LEU A 294 -11.49 43.58 -4.72
C LEU A 294 -12.77 43.68 -5.58
N PRO A 295 -13.97 43.94 -5.01
CA PRO A 295 -15.20 44.00 -5.80
C PRO A 295 -15.13 45.08 -6.87
N ALA A 296 -14.59 46.26 -6.54
CA ALA A 296 -14.57 47.43 -7.43
C ALA A 296 -13.57 47.32 -8.59
N LYS A 297 -12.43 46.62 -8.39
CA LYS A 297 -11.45 46.38 -9.47
C LYS A 297 -11.82 45.21 -10.36
N LEU A 298 -12.55 44.23 -9.82
CA LEU A 298 -13.11 43.11 -10.59
C LEU A 298 -14.13 43.61 -11.63
N THR A 299 -14.94 44.62 -11.30
CA THR A 299 -15.89 45.26 -12.24
C THR A 299 -15.24 46.05 -13.38
N ALA A 300 -13.95 46.37 -13.29
CA ALA A 300 -13.23 47.14 -14.32
C ALA A 300 -12.55 46.25 -15.37
N SER A 301 -12.38 44.95 -15.08
CA SER A 301 -11.76 43.97 -15.99
C SER A 301 -12.85 43.17 -16.72
N ASN A 302 -13.53 43.82 -17.66
CA ASN A 302 -14.74 43.28 -18.32
C ASN A 302 -14.50 42.03 -19.20
N GLN A 303 -13.27 41.75 -19.65
CA GLN A 303 -13.04 40.66 -20.63
C GLN A 303 -13.01 39.24 -20.04
N VAL A 304 -12.81 39.08 -18.73
CA VAL A 304 -12.72 37.75 -18.08
C VAL A 304 -13.98 37.42 -17.28
N PHE A 305 -14.88 38.39 -17.10
CA PHE A 305 -16.11 38.23 -16.32
C PHE A 305 -17.26 37.56 -17.09
N ASP A 306 -17.24 37.55 -18.42
CA ASP A 306 -18.38 37.07 -19.22
C ASP A 306 -18.67 35.57 -19.01
N ASP A 307 -17.66 34.75 -18.76
CA ASP A 307 -17.80 33.30 -18.59
C ASP A 307 -18.09 32.87 -17.14
N LEU A 308 -17.96 33.77 -16.15
CA LEU A 308 -18.11 33.38 -14.74
C LEU A 308 -19.57 33.14 -14.33
N PRO A 309 -20.55 33.97 -14.74
CA PRO A 309 -21.97 33.72 -14.52
C PRO A 309 -22.45 32.41 -15.13
N THR A 310 -21.92 32.01 -16.30
CA THR A 310 -22.31 30.77 -16.97
C THR A 310 -21.90 29.54 -16.16
N VAL A 311 -20.67 29.51 -15.63
CA VAL A 311 -20.19 28.41 -14.76
C VAL A 311 -20.99 28.35 -13.47
N ILE A 312 -21.32 29.49 -12.85
CA ILE A 312 -22.18 29.52 -11.65
C ILE A 312 -23.57 28.97 -11.96
N GLN A 313 -24.16 29.38 -13.09
CA GLN A 313 -25.45 28.88 -13.54
C GLN A 313 -25.40 27.36 -13.78
N ASP A 314 -24.34 26.86 -14.43
CA ASP A 314 -24.13 25.43 -14.64
C ASP A 314 -24.07 24.66 -13.32
N ILE A 315 -23.34 25.16 -12.32
CA ILE A 315 -23.31 24.56 -10.98
C ILE A 315 -24.71 24.53 -10.36
N ALA A 316 -25.47 25.63 -10.44
CA ALA A 316 -26.83 25.68 -9.91
C ALA A 316 -27.78 24.69 -10.62
N THR A 317 -27.64 24.49 -11.94
CA THR A 317 -28.42 23.48 -12.66
C THR A 317 -28.03 22.06 -12.25
N LEU A 318 -26.74 21.80 -12.04
CA LEU A 318 -26.25 20.51 -11.56
C LEU A 318 -26.71 20.23 -10.13
N ASP A 319 -26.75 21.24 -9.26
CA ASP A 319 -27.26 21.12 -7.90
C ASP A 319 -28.74 20.74 -7.87
N ARG A 320 -29.57 21.43 -8.67
CA ARG A 320 -30.99 21.07 -8.84
C ARG A 320 -31.15 19.65 -9.37
N LYS A 321 -30.33 19.25 -10.34
CA LYS A 321 -30.35 17.89 -10.88
C LYS A 321 -29.95 16.84 -9.84
N ILE A 322 -28.98 17.14 -8.97
CA ILE A 322 -28.58 16.25 -7.88
C ILE A 322 -29.71 16.12 -6.86
N GLU A 323 -30.41 17.21 -6.55
CA GLU A 323 -31.57 17.19 -5.65
C GLU A 323 -32.70 16.32 -6.22
N GLN A 324 -33.04 16.49 -7.50
CA GLN A 324 -34.01 15.64 -8.20
C GLN A 324 -33.59 14.16 -8.21
N LEU A 325 -32.30 13.88 -8.39
CA LEU A 325 -31.78 12.51 -8.37
C LEU A 325 -31.72 11.90 -6.97
N LYS A 326 -31.80 12.70 -5.90
CA LYS A 326 -31.86 12.25 -4.51
C LYS A 326 -33.29 11.98 -4.04
N ASP A 327 -34.27 12.61 -4.69
CA ASP A 327 -35.67 12.42 -4.38
C ASP A 327 -36.12 11.00 -4.81
N VAL A 328 -36.34 10.16 -3.80
CA VAL A 328 -36.69 8.74 -3.99
C VAL A 328 -38.12 8.60 -4.51
N ASP A 329 -39.02 9.51 -4.11
CA ASP A 329 -40.44 9.46 -4.43
C ASP A 329 -40.70 9.96 -5.86
N ALA A 330 -39.88 10.90 -6.34
CA ALA A 330 -39.99 11.44 -7.70
C ALA A 330 -39.60 10.42 -8.80
N SER A 331 -38.88 9.34 -8.48
CA SER A 331 -38.27 8.46 -9.50
C SER A 331 -38.07 7.01 -9.03
N PRO A 332 -39.16 6.27 -8.73
CA PRO A 332 -39.07 4.90 -8.20
C PRO A 332 -38.37 3.91 -9.15
N GLU A 333 -38.47 4.13 -10.46
CA GLU A 333 -37.81 3.31 -11.49
C GLU A 333 -36.27 3.38 -11.41
N TYR A 334 -35.72 4.52 -11.00
CA TYR A 334 -34.27 4.69 -10.84
C TYR A 334 -33.72 3.98 -9.60
N TYR A 335 -34.55 3.77 -8.59
CA TYR A 335 -34.19 3.16 -7.31
C TYR A 335 -34.38 1.64 -7.25
N MET A 336 -34.51 0.97 -8.41
CA MET A 336 -34.62 -0.48 -8.47
C MET A 336 -33.52 -1.18 -7.63
N PRO A 337 -33.91 -1.90 -6.55
CA PRO A 337 -32.94 -2.50 -5.66
C PRO A 337 -32.09 -3.55 -6.37
N THR A 338 -30.77 -3.43 -6.22
CA THR A 338 -29.83 -4.45 -6.68
C THR A 338 -29.74 -5.57 -5.63
N GLY A 339 -29.06 -6.67 -5.95
CA GLY A 339 -28.80 -7.75 -5.01
C GLY A 339 -27.78 -7.39 -3.91
N THR A 340 -27.59 -6.12 -3.57
CA THR A 340 -26.61 -5.65 -2.58
C THR A 340 -27.30 -4.76 -1.56
N ALA A 341 -27.13 -5.05 -0.28
CA ALA A 341 -27.77 -4.33 0.82
C ALA A 341 -26.80 -4.14 1.98
N PHE A 342 -26.96 -3.03 2.70
CA PHE A 342 -26.36 -2.82 4.00
C PHE A 342 -27.44 -2.94 5.06
N VAL A 343 -27.16 -3.72 6.10
CA VAL A 343 -28.07 -3.92 7.23
C VAL A 343 -27.34 -3.56 8.50
N THR A 344 -27.85 -2.56 9.20
CA THR A 344 -27.27 -2.07 10.46
C THR A 344 -28.09 -2.64 11.61
N PHE A 345 -27.43 -3.36 12.50
CA PHE A 345 -28.03 -3.95 13.69
C PHE A 345 -27.92 -3.03 14.91
N SER A 346 -28.80 -3.22 15.89
CA SER A 346 -28.72 -2.50 17.16
C SER A 346 -27.46 -2.85 17.97
N SER A 347 -26.95 -4.08 17.83
CA SER A 347 -25.75 -4.55 18.54
C SER A 347 -24.65 -5.00 17.57
N PRO A 348 -23.35 -4.71 17.84
CA PRO A 348 -22.25 -5.21 17.03
C PRO A 348 -22.14 -6.73 17.10
N HIS A 349 -22.55 -7.34 18.21
CA HIS A 349 -22.53 -8.80 18.38
C HIS A 349 -23.49 -9.49 17.39
N SER A 350 -24.70 -8.97 17.21
CA SER A 350 -25.65 -9.49 16.21
C SER A 350 -25.14 -9.34 14.78
N ALA A 351 -24.40 -8.26 14.48
CA ALA A 351 -23.77 -8.08 13.17
C ALA A 351 -22.68 -9.14 12.92
N GLN A 352 -21.83 -9.41 13.91
CA GLN A 352 -20.80 -10.46 13.83
C GLN A 352 -21.41 -11.86 13.65
N ILE A 353 -22.46 -12.18 14.42
CA ILE A 353 -23.19 -13.45 14.26
C ILE A 353 -23.75 -13.57 12.83
N CYS A 354 -24.42 -12.52 12.34
CA CYS A 354 -24.98 -12.49 11.00
C CYS A 354 -23.92 -12.68 9.89
N ALA A 355 -22.73 -12.11 10.07
CA ALA A 355 -21.63 -12.23 9.12
C ALA A 355 -20.97 -13.62 9.11
N GLN A 356 -21.10 -14.40 10.19
CA GLN A 356 -20.50 -15.73 10.31
C GLN A 356 -21.48 -16.86 9.97
N ILE A 357 -22.79 -16.62 10.10
CA ILE A 357 -23.82 -17.62 9.81
C ILE A 357 -24.05 -17.75 8.30
N ILE A 358 -24.16 -19.00 7.85
CA ILE A 358 -24.69 -19.33 6.53
C ILE A 358 -26.21 -19.15 6.56
N THR A 359 -26.70 -18.09 5.91
CA THR A 359 -28.12 -17.71 5.93
C THR A 359 -28.97 -18.42 4.88
N SER A 360 -28.37 -18.98 3.82
CA SER A 360 -29.11 -19.66 2.76
C SER A 360 -28.52 -21.03 2.40
N TRP A 361 -29.38 -21.96 2.01
CA TRP A 361 -28.94 -23.32 1.63
C TRP A 361 -28.22 -23.36 0.28
N LYS A 362 -28.33 -22.31 -0.56
CA LYS A 362 -27.69 -22.25 -1.88
C LYS A 362 -26.37 -21.48 -1.79
N PRO A 363 -25.22 -22.10 -2.12
CA PRO A 363 -23.94 -21.42 -1.99
C PRO A 363 -23.86 -20.14 -2.85
N GLY A 364 -23.50 -19.04 -2.19
CA GLY A 364 -23.30 -17.71 -2.74
C GLY A 364 -24.59 -16.98 -3.16
N VAL A 365 -25.76 -17.45 -2.70
CA VAL A 365 -26.97 -16.62 -2.58
C VAL A 365 -26.99 -16.07 -1.17
N PHE A 366 -27.34 -14.79 -0.99
CA PHE A 366 -27.40 -14.16 0.32
C PHE A 366 -26.08 -14.30 1.11
N ASP A 367 -25.00 -13.81 0.50
CA ASP A 367 -23.66 -13.86 1.09
C ASP A 367 -23.47 -12.68 2.04
N THR A 368 -23.25 -12.95 3.33
CA THR A 368 -23.14 -11.95 4.39
C THR A 368 -21.67 -11.78 4.79
N ARG A 369 -21.25 -10.54 5.00
CA ARG A 369 -19.93 -10.19 5.53
C ARG A 369 -20.00 -8.90 6.32
N MET A 370 -19.08 -8.69 7.27
CA MET A 370 -18.97 -7.40 7.94
C MET A 370 -18.77 -6.28 6.91
N ALA A 371 -19.50 -5.17 7.09
CA ALA A 371 -19.32 -4.03 6.22
C ALA A 371 -17.98 -3.36 6.54
N PRO A 372 -17.13 -3.07 5.54
CA PRO A 372 -15.92 -2.28 5.78
C PRO A 372 -16.29 -0.83 6.09
N GLU A 373 -15.31 -0.04 6.54
CA GLU A 373 -15.50 1.39 6.78
C GLU A 373 -16.05 2.07 5.52
N PRO A 374 -17.00 3.04 5.64
CA PRO A 374 -17.58 3.72 4.48
C PRO A 374 -16.56 4.35 3.51
N ARG A 375 -15.37 4.69 4.01
CA ARG A 375 -14.27 5.26 3.22
C ARG A 375 -13.54 4.22 2.37
N ASP A 376 -13.53 2.97 2.82
CA ASP A 376 -12.87 1.84 2.14
C ASP A 376 -13.82 1.12 1.16
N LEU A 377 -15.09 1.52 1.12
CA LEU A 377 -16.08 0.99 0.18
C LEU A 377 -15.80 1.46 -1.26
N LEU A 378 -15.29 0.54 -2.08
CA LEU A 378 -15.19 0.74 -3.52
C LEU A 378 -16.55 0.50 -4.20
N TRP A 379 -17.40 1.53 -4.25
CA TRP A 379 -18.73 1.49 -4.86
C TRP A 379 -18.74 0.93 -6.28
N LYS A 380 -17.78 1.35 -7.13
CA LYS A 380 -17.63 0.86 -8.51
C LYS A 380 -17.46 -0.67 -8.60
N SER A 381 -16.88 -1.30 -7.57
CA SER A 381 -16.69 -2.75 -7.49
C SER A 381 -17.93 -3.46 -6.94
N LEU A 382 -18.55 -2.89 -5.91
CA LEU A 382 -19.77 -3.43 -5.28
C LEU A 382 -20.94 -3.49 -6.27
N LEU A 383 -21.02 -2.48 -7.12
CA LEU A 383 -22.05 -2.29 -8.12
C LEU A 383 -21.89 -3.20 -9.35
N ARG A 384 -20.81 -3.97 -9.49
CA ARG A 384 -20.66 -4.92 -10.61
C ARG A 384 -21.77 -5.97 -10.60
N ARG A 385 -22.39 -6.17 -11.77
CA ARG A 385 -23.62 -6.96 -11.92
C ARG A 385 -23.34 -8.47 -11.84
N GLY A 386 -23.71 -9.08 -10.72
CA GLY A 386 -23.80 -10.54 -10.61
C GLY A 386 -22.48 -11.31 -10.58
N ARG A 387 -22.59 -12.63 -10.41
CA ARG A 387 -21.47 -13.55 -10.22
C ARG A 387 -20.65 -13.75 -11.51
N ARG A 388 -21.33 -13.81 -12.67
CA ARG A 388 -20.68 -14.05 -13.98
C ARG A 388 -19.72 -12.92 -14.35
N ASP A 389 -20.14 -11.66 -14.21
CA ASP A 389 -19.28 -10.51 -14.53
C ASP A 389 -18.07 -10.42 -13.59
N LYS A 390 -18.22 -10.82 -12.32
CA LYS A 390 -17.10 -10.90 -11.37
C LYS A 390 -16.10 -11.98 -11.78
N LEU A 391 -16.57 -13.16 -12.18
CA LEU A 391 -15.71 -14.26 -12.66
C LEU A 391 -15.01 -13.91 -13.97
N LEU A 392 -15.74 -13.37 -14.95
CA LEU A 392 -15.17 -12.89 -16.22
C LEU A 392 -14.15 -11.78 -15.99
N GLY A 393 -14.43 -10.87 -15.05
CA GLY A 393 -13.48 -9.81 -14.66
C GLY A 393 -12.18 -10.36 -14.09
N ARG A 394 -12.25 -11.37 -13.21
CA ARG A 394 -11.05 -12.06 -12.71
C ARG A 394 -10.34 -12.80 -13.82
N LEU A 395 -11.06 -13.56 -14.64
CA LEU A 395 -10.47 -14.33 -15.75
C LEU A 395 -9.74 -13.41 -16.73
N ARG A 396 -10.31 -12.25 -17.06
CA ARG A 396 -9.62 -11.22 -17.85
C ARG A 396 -8.35 -10.71 -17.17
N GLN A 397 -8.38 -10.46 -15.85
CA GLN A 397 -7.18 -10.07 -15.11
C GLN A 397 -6.09 -11.16 -15.17
N TRP A 398 -6.47 -12.42 -15.02
CA TRP A 398 -5.55 -13.56 -15.13
C TRP A 398 -4.96 -13.68 -16.54
N VAL A 399 -5.78 -13.57 -17.59
CA VAL A 399 -5.30 -13.59 -18.97
C VAL A 399 -4.30 -12.45 -19.22
N VAL A 400 -4.61 -11.24 -18.76
CA VAL A 400 -3.68 -10.10 -18.88
C VAL A 400 -2.40 -10.37 -18.09
N PHE A 401 -2.51 -10.90 -16.87
CA PHE A 401 -1.34 -11.21 -16.04
C PHE A 401 -0.42 -12.23 -16.73
N ILE A 402 -0.97 -13.31 -17.26
CA ILE A 402 -0.25 -14.36 -18.02
C ILE A 402 0.27 -13.84 -19.38
N SER A 403 -0.32 -12.79 -19.94
CA SER A 403 0.16 -12.21 -21.21
C SER A 403 1.31 -11.22 -21.00
N VAL A 404 1.40 -10.62 -19.82
CA VAL A 404 2.41 -9.60 -19.46
C VAL A 404 3.63 -10.24 -18.80
N TRP A 405 3.42 -11.29 -17.99
CA TRP A 405 4.45 -12.11 -17.36
C TRP A 405 4.56 -13.45 -18.04
#